data_AF-A0A0M8US29-F1
#
_entry.id   AF-A0A0M8US29-F1
#
_cell.length_a   1.000
_cell.length_b   1.000
_cell.length_c   1.000
_cell.angle_alpha   90.00
_cell.angle_beta   90.00
_cell.angle_gamma   90.00
#
_symmetry.space_group_name_H-M   'P 1'
#
loop_
_entity.id
_entity.type
_entity.pdbx_description
1 polymer ?
#
loop_
_entity_poly.entity_id
_entity_poly.type
_entity_poly.pdbx_seq_one_letter_code
_entity_poly.pdbx_strand_id
1 'polypeptide(L)'
;MSAARPLITLRAIAVTATLPLLLTACGYGSEAKKEDDKANVAATDGKKLSASEVRIGYFPNLTHATALVGIQEGLIEKELNGTKIKPQTFN
;
A
#
# COMPACT_ATOMS: atom_id res chain seq x y z
N MET A 1 17.01 -62.80 -13.36
CA MET A 1 16.19 -61.76 -14.03
C MET A 1 14.96 -61.58 -13.16
N SER A 2 14.56 -60.44 -12.60
CA SER A 2 14.90 -59.04 -12.74
C SER A 2 14.43 -58.36 -11.43
N ALA A 3 15.22 -57.46 -10.86
CA ALA A 3 14.84 -56.69 -9.67
C ALA A 3 13.74 -55.68 -10.02
N ALA A 4 12.56 -55.84 -9.44
CA ALA A 4 11.47 -54.87 -9.57
C ALA A 4 11.83 -53.61 -8.76
N ARG A 5 12.21 -52.55 -9.49
CA ARG A 5 12.66 -51.25 -8.94
C ARG A 5 11.50 -50.47 -8.30
N PRO A 6 11.75 -49.71 -7.21
CA PRO A 6 10.76 -48.88 -6.54
C PRO A 6 10.64 -47.51 -7.25
N LEU A 7 9.98 -47.48 -8.40
CA LEU A 7 9.83 -46.24 -9.19
C LEU A 7 8.54 -45.46 -8.88
N ILE A 8 7.67 -46.01 -8.04
CA ILE A 8 6.36 -45.40 -7.74
C ILE A 8 6.44 -44.48 -6.51
N THR A 9 7.27 -44.81 -5.53
CA THR A 9 7.41 -44.04 -4.28
C THR A 9 8.18 -42.72 -4.45
N LEU A 10 9.04 -42.59 -5.47
CA LEU A 10 9.80 -41.36 -5.75
C LEU A 10 8.98 -40.25 -6.42
N ARG A 11 7.84 -40.56 -7.04
CA ARG A 11 7.01 -39.56 -7.75
C ARG A 11 6.00 -38.83 -6.86
N ALA A 12 5.70 -39.35 -5.68
CA ALA A 12 4.75 -38.73 -4.76
C ALA A 12 5.34 -37.54 -3.97
N ILE A 13 6.67 -37.44 -3.86
CA ILE A 13 7.34 -36.41 -3.06
C ILE A 13 7.52 -35.08 -3.85
N ALA A 14 7.46 -35.12 -5.19
CA ALA A 14 7.70 -33.95 -6.03
C ALA A 14 6.50 -32.98 -6.12
N VAL A 15 5.30 -33.37 -5.69
CA VAL A 15 4.08 -32.56 -5.84
C VAL A 15 3.79 -31.69 -4.61
N THR A 16 4.34 -32.01 -3.44
CA THR A 16 4.07 -31.26 -2.20
C THR A 16 4.95 -30.01 -2.03
N ALA A 17 6.01 -29.84 -2.81
CA ALA A 17 6.94 -28.71 -2.69
C ALA A 17 6.60 -27.49 -3.58
N THR A 18 5.75 -27.65 -4.59
CA THR A 18 5.41 -26.56 -5.53
C THR A 18 4.12 -25.80 -5.18
N LEU A 19 3.26 -26.39 -4.36
CA LEU A 19 2.00 -25.79 -3.93
C LEU A 19 2.17 -24.50 -3.07
N PRO A 20 3.13 -24.38 -2.13
CA PRO A 20 3.29 -23.14 -1.37
C PRO A 20 3.83 -21.97 -2.21
N LEU A 21 4.56 -22.23 -3.30
CA LEU A 21 5.13 -21.18 -4.17
C LEU A 21 4.08 -20.47 -5.04
N LEU A 22 2.97 -21.14 -5.38
CA LEU A 22 1.88 -20.56 -6.15
C LEU A 22 0.94 -19.70 -5.29
N LEU A 23 0.79 -20.03 -4.00
CA LEU A 23 -0.03 -19.25 -3.07
C LEU A 23 0.63 -17.92 -2.64
N THR A 24 1.96 -17.86 -2.64
CA THR A 24 2.71 -16.63 -2.30
C THR A 24 2.67 -15.57 -3.40
N ALA A 25 2.27 -15.91 -4.63
CA ALA A 25 2.24 -14.97 -5.76
C ALA A 25 1.08 -13.96 -5.72
N CYS A 26 0.04 -14.22 -4.91
CA CYS A 26 -1.09 -13.28 -4.72
C CYS A 26 -1.05 -12.58 -3.35
N GLY A 27 -0.07 -12.90 -2.48
CA GLY A 27 -0.01 -12.41 -1.10
C GLY A 27 1.02 -11.30 -0.83
N TYR A 28 1.89 -10.99 -1.80
CA TYR A 28 3.01 -10.02 -1.69
C TYR A 28 2.56 -8.54 -1.65
N GLY A 29 1.46 -8.25 -0.96
CA GLY A 29 0.93 -6.90 -0.79
C GLY A 29 0.01 -6.73 0.42
N SER A 30 -0.22 -7.77 1.24
CA SER A 30 -1.07 -7.67 2.45
C SER A 30 -0.32 -7.36 3.74
N GLU A 31 1.01 -7.28 3.73
CA GLU A 31 1.80 -6.74 4.84
C GLU A 31 1.84 -5.20 4.75
N ALA A 32 0.67 -4.57 4.71
CA ALA A 32 0.56 -3.17 5.06
C ALA A 32 0.69 -3.09 6.58
N LYS A 33 1.90 -2.79 7.05
CA LYS A 33 2.12 -2.37 8.43
C LYS A 33 1.20 -1.18 8.66
N LYS A 34 0.12 -1.38 9.42
CA LYS A 34 -0.73 -0.29 9.89
C LYS A 34 0.07 0.45 10.95
N GLU A 35 0.96 1.31 10.48
CA GLU A 35 1.47 2.39 11.29
C GLU A 35 0.31 3.37 11.39
N ASP A 36 -0.47 3.25 12.47
CA ASP A 36 -1.41 4.28 12.93
C ASP A 36 -0.65 5.53 13.44
N ASP A 37 0.59 5.73 12.99
CA ASP A 37 1.24 7.01 13.05
C ASP A 37 0.56 7.86 11.99
N LYS A 38 -0.49 8.57 12.41
CA LYS A 38 -0.80 9.88 11.83
C LYS A 38 0.55 10.58 11.69
N ALA A 39 1.09 10.60 10.47
CA ALA A 39 2.35 11.24 10.18
C ALA A 39 2.27 12.60 10.87
N ASN A 40 3.14 12.81 11.86
CA ASN A 40 3.23 14.10 12.50
C ASN A 40 3.78 15.00 11.41
N VAL A 41 2.88 15.67 10.69
CA VAL A 41 3.22 16.41 9.49
C VAL A 41 4.08 17.57 9.95
N ALA A 42 5.40 17.40 9.82
CA ALA A 42 6.36 18.43 10.17
C ALA A 42 6.05 19.65 9.31
N ALA A 43 5.52 20.71 9.94
CA ALA A 43 5.33 21.98 9.28
C ALA A 43 6.68 22.46 8.75
N THR A 44 6.72 22.93 7.50
CA THR A 44 7.88 23.65 6.98
C THR A 44 7.98 25.01 7.70
N ASP A 45 9.12 25.71 7.60
CA ASP A 45 9.40 26.97 8.33
C ASP A 45 8.46 28.17 8.04
N GLY A 46 7.40 27.95 7.27
CA GLY A 46 6.36 28.92 6.94
C GLY A 46 5.22 29.01 7.95
N LYS A 47 4.43 30.08 7.81
CA LYS A 47 3.21 30.31 8.60
C LYS A 47 2.06 29.49 8.02
N LYS A 48 1.27 28.83 8.88
CA LYS A 48 -0.04 28.28 8.47
C LYS A 48 -0.89 29.33 7.75
N LEU A 49 -1.81 28.84 6.91
CA LEU A 49 -2.82 29.69 6.30
C LEU A 49 -3.66 30.39 7.39
N SER A 50 -4.23 31.53 7.05
CA SER A 50 -5.19 32.22 7.93
C SER A 50 -6.48 31.41 8.13
N ALA A 51 -6.78 30.49 7.21
CA ALA A 51 -7.87 29.55 7.32
C ALA A 51 -7.53 28.41 8.29
N SER A 52 -8.50 27.99 9.10
CA SER A 52 -8.36 26.87 10.03
C SER A 52 -8.36 25.49 9.33
N GLU A 53 -9.05 25.37 8.19
CA GLU A 53 -9.06 24.19 7.34
C GLU A 53 -9.18 24.56 5.85
N VAL A 54 -8.67 23.68 4.98
CA VAL A 54 -8.81 23.77 3.53
C VAL A 54 -9.52 22.51 3.02
N ARG A 55 -10.56 22.70 2.20
CA ARG A 55 -11.22 21.60 1.50
C ARG A 55 -10.56 21.36 0.16
N ILE A 56 -10.06 20.16 -0.07
CA ILE A 56 -9.40 19.78 -1.33
C ILE A 56 -10.25 18.73 -2.04
N GLY A 57 -10.77 19.14 -3.19
CA GLY A 57 -11.56 18.30 -4.07
C GLY A 57 -10.67 17.50 -5.04
N TYR A 58 -10.89 16.20 -5.20
CA TYR A 58 -10.18 15.39 -6.18
C TYR A 58 -11.04 14.22 -6.71
N PHE A 59 -10.68 13.70 -7.88
CA PHE A 59 -11.27 12.46 -8.39
C PHE A 59 -10.43 11.25 -7.94
N PRO A 60 -11.01 10.20 -7.36
CA PRO A 60 -10.25 9.05 -6.89
C PRO A 60 -9.92 8.09 -8.07
N ASN A 61 -9.16 8.57 -9.05
CA ASN A 61 -8.75 7.81 -10.23
C ASN A 61 -7.25 7.96 -10.56
N LEU A 62 -6.77 7.13 -11.49
CA LEU A 62 -5.35 7.06 -11.85
C LEU A 62 -4.80 8.38 -12.43
N THR A 63 -5.63 9.16 -13.13
CA THR A 63 -5.18 10.43 -13.71
C THR A 63 -4.97 11.53 -12.66
N HIS A 64 -5.49 11.34 -11.44
CA HIS A 64 -5.33 12.24 -10.30
C HIS A 64 -4.49 11.62 -9.17
N ALA A 65 -3.62 10.65 -9.49
CA ALA A 65 -2.77 9.95 -8.52
C ALA A 65 -1.96 10.92 -7.63
N THR A 66 -1.54 12.07 -8.15
CA THR A 66 -0.81 13.10 -7.38
C THR A 66 -1.60 13.60 -6.17
N ALA A 67 -2.92 13.82 -6.33
CA ALA A 67 -3.76 14.27 -5.23
C ALA A 67 -3.98 13.15 -4.21
N LEU A 68 -4.16 11.91 -4.68
CA LEU A 68 -4.28 10.72 -3.83
C LEU A 68 -3.02 10.53 -2.96
N VAL A 69 -1.86 10.45 -3.60
CA VAL A 69 -0.57 10.27 -2.90
C VAL A 69 -0.28 11.48 -2.01
N GLY A 70 -0.52 12.69 -2.49
CA GLY A 70 -0.27 13.90 -1.72
C GLY A 70 -1.09 14.03 -0.44
N ILE A 71 -2.32 13.51 -0.44
CA ILE A 71 -3.17 13.44 0.75
C ILE A 71 -2.77 12.27 1.66
N GLN A 72 -2.53 11.08 1.08
CA GLN A 72 -2.24 9.87 1.83
C GLN A 72 -0.90 9.92 2.55
N GLU A 73 0.11 10.50 1.91
CA GLU A 73 1.47 10.67 2.44
C GLU A 73 1.65 11.99 3.20
N GLY A 74 0.59 12.78 3.39
CA GLY A 74 0.63 14.05 4.11
C GLY A 74 1.47 15.17 3.44
N LEU A 75 1.86 15.00 2.18
CA LEU A 75 2.71 15.96 1.45
C LEU A 75 2.02 17.31 1.28
N ILE A 76 0.73 17.32 0.94
CA ILE A 76 0.00 18.58 0.76
C ILE A 76 -0.14 19.30 2.10
N GLU A 77 -0.37 18.58 3.20
CA GLU A 77 -0.49 19.18 4.53
C GLU A 77 0.84 19.81 4.96
N LYS A 78 1.97 19.17 4.63
CA LYS A 78 3.31 19.70 4.88
C LYS A 78 3.56 21.02 4.17
N GLU A 79 3.25 21.08 2.87
CA GLU A 79 3.39 22.30 2.07
C GLU A 79 2.46 23.43 2.52
N LEU A 80 1.35 23.09 3.19
CA LEU A 80 0.46 24.06 3.82
C LEU A 80 0.84 24.38 5.28
N ASN A 81 2.07 24.09 5.70
CA ASN A 81 2.59 24.32 7.05
C ASN A 81 1.74 23.64 8.15
N GLY A 82 1.17 22.47 7.86
CA GLY A 82 0.28 21.74 8.75
C GLY A 82 -1.15 22.28 8.78
N THR A 83 -1.56 23.13 7.84
CA THR A 83 -2.96 23.56 7.75
C THR A 83 -3.84 22.35 7.49
N LYS A 84 -4.90 22.18 8.30
CA LYS A 84 -5.74 20.99 8.26
C LYS A 84 -6.40 20.84 6.89
N ILE A 85 -6.27 19.66 6.30
CA ILE A 85 -6.92 19.33 5.02
C ILE A 85 -8.22 18.55 5.28
N LYS A 86 -9.26 18.87 4.52
CA LYS A 86 -10.52 18.13 4.44
C LYS A 86 -10.72 17.62 3.01
N PRO A 87 -10.28 16.39 2.71
CA PRO A 87 -10.41 15.79 1.38
C PRO A 87 -11.89 15.64 1.00
N GLN A 88 -12.24 15.91 -0.25
CA GLN A 88 -13.57 15.70 -0.82
C GLN A 88 -13.42 15.00 -2.17
N THR A 89 -14.07 13.85 -2.33
CA THR A 89 -14.04 13.11 -3.60
C THR A 89 -15.21 13.49 -4.48
N PHE A 90 -14.99 13.57 -5.79
CA PHE A 90 -16.03 13.72 -6.80
C PHE A 90 -16.16 12.45 -7.64
N ASN A 91 -17.40 12.10 -8.03
CA ASN A 91 -17.74 10.95 -8.87
C ASN A 91 -18.65 11.41 -10.01
#